data_AF-A0A1D8FZ27-F1
#
_entry.id   AF-A0A1D8FZ27-F1
#
_cell.length_a   1.000
_cell.length_b   1.000
_cell.length_c   1.000
_cell.angle_alpha   90.00
_cell.angle_beta   90.00
_cell.angle_gamma   90.00
#
_symmetry.space_group_name_H-M   'P 1'
#
loop_
_entity.id
_entity.type
_entity.pdbx_description
1 polymer ?
#
loop_
_entity_poly.entity_id
_entity_poly.type
_entity_poly.pdbx_seq_one_letter_code
_entity_poly.pdbx_strand_id
1 'polypeptide(L)'
;MRTGTRRARALTAALTTLALTAGALAYTHFFTRGIDRLPDRPCGGAVDRALVAQALPDARSASERGLLREGSNGFTFFCYVRTSGDSTISGEAETMDGDARSWRAYFAPKSREGDAVEVSSGDVRALSMAPHYATAYVSCTPPRGELRGNALIVDARTIGPTRAKGDELRQVVVDFAYQLLRHAYEAGGCEEARDFPDALPRLTEGRVVEEPVG
;
A
#
# COMPACT_ATOMS: atom_id res chain seq x y z
N MET A 1 -56.22 -32.01 18.90
CA MET A 1 -54.93 -31.55 19.48
C MET A 1 -53.78 -31.84 18.51
N ARG A 2 -53.45 -30.93 17.57
CA ARG A 2 -52.26 -31.07 16.66
C ARG A 2 -51.57 -29.74 16.32
N THR A 3 -52.12 -28.62 16.80
CA THR A 3 -51.67 -27.25 16.51
C THR A 3 -50.50 -26.77 17.38
N GLY A 4 -50.31 -27.34 18.59
CA GLY A 4 -49.24 -26.93 19.50
C GLY A 4 -47.83 -27.31 19.06
N THR A 5 -47.66 -28.50 18.46
CA THR A 5 -46.34 -29.02 18.04
C THR A 5 -45.76 -28.31 16.81
N ARG A 6 -46.60 -27.80 15.90
CA ARG A 6 -46.12 -27.01 14.74
C ARG A 6 -45.64 -25.62 15.15
N ARG A 7 -46.34 -24.95 16.07
CA ARG A 7 -45.92 -23.65 16.63
C ARG A 7 -44.62 -23.77 17.41
N ALA A 8 -44.49 -24.79 18.26
CA ALA A 8 -43.27 -25.03 19.02
C ALA A 8 -42.05 -25.23 18.10
N ARG A 9 -42.17 -26.10 17.08
CA ARG A 9 -41.10 -26.36 16.10
C ARG A 9 -40.72 -25.13 15.26
N ALA A 10 -41.71 -24.32 14.87
CA ALA A 10 -41.46 -23.07 14.14
C ALA A 10 -40.71 -22.04 15.00
N LEU A 11 -41.07 -21.94 16.29
CA LEU A 11 -40.36 -21.09 17.26
C LEU A 11 -38.92 -21.57 17.50
N THR A 12 -38.72 -22.90 17.63
CA THR A 12 -37.37 -23.44 17.79
C THR A 12 -36.52 -23.13 16.57
N ALA A 13 -37.01 -23.41 15.36
CA ALA A 13 -36.30 -23.15 14.11
C ALA A 13 -35.98 -21.65 13.91
N ALA A 14 -36.91 -20.75 14.27
CA ALA A 14 -36.67 -19.31 14.21
C ALA A 14 -35.56 -18.88 15.19
N LEU A 15 -35.57 -19.39 16.42
CA LEU A 15 -34.53 -19.12 17.42
C LEU A 15 -33.16 -19.66 17.01
N THR A 16 -33.08 -20.87 16.44
CA THR A 16 -31.79 -21.41 15.95
C THR A 16 -31.25 -20.57 14.81
N THR A 17 -32.11 -20.19 13.86
CA THR A 17 -31.71 -19.33 12.73
C THR A 17 -31.20 -17.98 13.23
N LEU A 18 -31.91 -17.36 14.18
CA LEU A 18 -31.51 -16.07 14.77
C LEU A 18 -30.19 -16.17 15.54
N ALA A 19 -29.98 -17.25 16.30
CA ALA A 19 -28.75 -17.47 17.04
C ALA A 19 -27.55 -17.71 16.11
N LEU A 20 -27.76 -18.44 15.01
CA LEU A 20 -26.72 -18.67 13.99
C LEU A 20 -26.36 -17.38 13.25
N THR A 21 -27.35 -16.57 12.85
CA THR A 21 -27.08 -15.29 12.18
C THR A 21 -26.42 -14.29 13.12
N ALA A 22 -26.89 -14.17 14.36
CA ALA A 22 -26.27 -13.31 15.37
C ALA A 22 -24.83 -13.76 15.70
N GLY A 23 -24.60 -15.07 15.83
CA GLY A 23 -23.27 -15.63 16.06
C GLY A 23 -22.31 -15.38 14.88
N ALA A 24 -22.76 -15.55 13.64
CA ALA A 24 -21.97 -15.25 12.45
C ALA A 24 -21.62 -13.76 12.35
N LEU A 25 -22.58 -12.87 12.62
CA LEU A 25 -22.36 -11.42 12.62
C LEU A 25 -21.43 -10.96 13.75
N ALA A 26 -21.58 -11.53 14.96
CA ALA A 26 -20.66 -11.26 16.07
C ALA A 26 -19.24 -11.74 15.74
N TYR A 27 -19.12 -12.92 15.13
CA TYR A 27 -17.83 -13.46 14.74
C TYR A 27 -17.11 -12.58 13.72
N THR A 28 -17.78 -12.14 12.66
CA THR A 28 -17.16 -11.24 11.66
C THR A 28 -16.79 -9.90 12.30
N HIS A 29 -17.65 -9.32 13.13
CA HIS A 29 -17.39 -8.01 13.72
C HIS A 29 -16.18 -8.00 14.67
N PHE A 30 -15.97 -9.06 15.45
CA PHE A 30 -14.88 -9.11 16.43
C PHE A 30 -13.60 -9.74 15.90
N PHE A 31 -13.70 -10.74 15.01
CA PHE A 31 -12.58 -11.57 14.60
C PHE A 31 -12.03 -11.26 13.22
N THR A 32 -12.49 -10.23 12.50
CA THR A 32 -11.89 -9.87 11.20
C THR A 32 -11.34 -8.44 11.13
N ARG A 33 -11.27 -7.76 12.28
CA ARG A 33 -10.81 -6.36 12.43
C ARG A 33 -9.34 -6.22 12.80
N GLY A 34 -8.50 -7.13 12.31
CA GLY A 34 -7.06 -7.14 12.61
C GLY A 34 -6.37 -5.85 12.19
N ILE A 35 -6.72 -5.31 11.01
CA ILE A 35 -6.18 -4.06 10.49
C ILE A 35 -6.67 -2.87 11.35
N ASP A 36 -7.92 -2.89 11.82
CA ASP A 36 -8.48 -1.78 12.62
C ASP A 36 -7.79 -1.58 13.97
N ARG A 37 -7.02 -2.57 14.42
CA ARG A 37 -6.25 -2.51 15.66
C ARG A 37 -4.85 -1.93 15.49
N LEU A 38 -4.42 -1.70 14.25
CA LEU A 38 -3.16 -1.00 13.99
C LEU A 38 -3.30 0.49 14.40
N PRO A 39 -2.18 1.18 14.66
CA PRO A 39 -2.19 2.64 14.79
C PRO A 39 -2.84 3.29 13.56
N ASP A 40 -3.40 4.50 13.70
CA ASP A 40 -3.99 5.21 12.55
C ASP A 40 -2.99 5.45 11.42
N ARG A 41 -1.70 5.56 11.76
CA ARG A 41 -0.60 5.56 10.81
C ARG A 41 0.44 4.48 11.18
N PRO A 42 0.34 3.24 10.66
CA PRO A 42 1.34 2.20 10.89
C PRO A 42 2.69 2.55 10.23
N CYS A 43 3.70 1.68 10.43
CA CYS A 43 5.07 1.88 9.95
C CYS A 43 5.69 3.18 10.48
N GLY A 44 5.57 3.43 11.79
CA GLY A 44 6.13 4.63 12.42
C GLY A 44 5.54 5.95 11.93
N GLY A 45 4.34 5.93 11.35
CA GLY A 45 3.68 7.12 10.80
C GLY A 45 3.75 7.24 9.28
N ALA A 46 4.39 6.29 8.58
CA ALA A 46 4.66 6.40 7.15
C ALA A 46 3.40 6.36 6.27
N VAL A 47 2.44 5.50 6.61
CA VAL A 47 1.27 5.25 5.76
C VAL A 47 -0.02 5.27 6.57
N ASP A 48 -1.14 5.58 5.94
CA ASP A 48 -2.45 5.61 6.58
C ASP A 48 -3.06 4.20 6.68
N ARG A 49 -3.60 3.87 7.86
CA ARG A 49 -4.29 2.60 8.12
C ARG A 49 -5.46 2.37 7.18
N ALA A 50 -6.20 3.42 6.83
CA ALA A 50 -7.33 3.34 5.91
C ALA A 50 -6.91 2.87 4.51
N LEU A 51 -5.73 3.28 4.04
CA LEU A 51 -5.19 2.84 2.76
C LEU A 51 -4.81 1.36 2.81
N VAL A 52 -4.18 0.93 3.90
CA VAL A 52 -3.86 -0.49 4.14
C VAL A 52 -5.13 -1.35 4.19
N ALA A 53 -6.21 -0.86 4.80
CA ALA A 53 -7.50 -1.55 4.88
C ALA A 53 -8.21 -1.69 3.50
N GLN A 54 -7.90 -0.82 2.54
CA GLN A 54 -8.35 -0.95 1.16
C GLN A 54 -7.55 -2.04 0.41
N ALA A 55 -6.24 -2.13 0.66
CA ALA A 55 -5.38 -3.12 0.01
C ALA A 55 -5.64 -4.55 0.49
N LEU A 56 -5.65 -4.73 1.82
CA LEU A 56 -5.57 -6.03 2.45
C LEU A 56 -6.95 -6.58 2.84
N PRO A 57 -7.15 -7.91 2.77
CA PRO A 57 -8.39 -8.52 3.21
C PRO A 57 -8.57 -8.38 4.72
N ASP A 58 -9.83 -8.44 5.15
CA ASP A 58 -10.18 -8.52 6.56
C ASP A 58 -9.53 -9.77 7.18
N ALA A 59 -8.95 -9.63 8.36
CA ALA A 59 -8.16 -10.68 8.99
C ALA A 59 -8.27 -10.63 10.52
N ARG A 60 -7.98 -11.76 11.19
CA ARG A 60 -8.05 -11.85 12.66
C ARG A 60 -7.07 -10.91 13.35
N SER A 61 -5.86 -10.83 12.82
CA SER A 61 -4.83 -9.91 13.26
C SER A 61 -4.08 -9.34 12.05
N ALA A 62 -3.48 -8.18 12.28
CA ALA A 62 -2.48 -7.60 11.40
C ALA A 62 -1.28 -7.18 12.24
N SER A 63 -0.11 -7.19 11.62
CA SER A 63 1.15 -6.74 12.21
C SER A 63 1.81 -5.78 11.24
N GLU A 64 2.51 -4.79 11.78
CA GLU A 64 3.23 -3.81 10.99
C GLU A 64 4.69 -3.74 11.45
N ARG A 65 5.55 -3.28 10.54
CA ARG A 65 6.91 -2.86 10.89
C ARG A 65 7.35 -1.73 9.97
N GLY A 66 7.75 -0.62 10.57
CA GLY A 66 8.57 0.42 9.96
C GLY A 66 10.00 0.33 10.48
N LEU A 67 11.01 0.41 9.60
CA LEU A 67 12.42 0.43 10.00
C LEU A 67 13.24 1.31 9.05
N LEU A 68 13.80 2.38 9.59
CA LEU A 68 14.87 3.14 8.94
C LEU A 68 16.21 2.46 9.22
N ARG A 69 17.02 2.27 8.18
CA ARG A 69 18.40 1.80 8.26
C ARG A 69 19.29 2.79 7.55
N GLU A 70 20.31 3.26 8.25
CA GLU A 70 21.39 4.03 7.65
C GLU A 70 22.51 3.08 7.23
N GLY A 71 23.14 3.38 6.11
CA GLY A 71 24.27 2.63 5.57
C GLY A 71 25.25 3.54 4.85
N SER A 72 26.38 2.99 4.43
CA SER A 72 27.44 3.77 3.76
C SER A 72 27.04 4.38 2.42
N ASN A 73 25.95 3.89 1.81
CA ASN A 73 25.47 4.33 0.49
C ASN A 73 24.14 5.07 0.56
N GLY A 74 23.72 5.53 1.74
CA GLY A 74 22.40 6.15 1.91
C GLY A 74 21.62 5.63 3.09
N PHE A 75 20.31 5.77 3.00
CA PHE A 75 19.38 5.15 3.93
C PHE A 75 18.38 4.28 3.18
N THR A 76 17.84 3.31 3.89
CA THR A 76 16.73 2.49 3.43
C THR A 76 15.63 2.51 4.47
N PHE A 77 14.41 2.84 4.06
CA PHE A 77 13.24 2.75 4.91
C PHE A 77 12.33 1.62 4.45
N PHE A 78 12.10 0.66 5.33
CA PHE A 78 11.23 -0.48 5.07
C PHE A 78 9.91 -0.30 5.80
N CYS A 79 8.80 -0.52 5.10
CA CYS A 79 7.48 -0.65 5.70
C CYS A 79 6.81 -1.92 5.21
N TYR A 80 6.21 -2.69 6.12
CA TYR A 80 5.23 -3.70 5.73
C TYR A 80 4.07 -3.76 6.72
N VAL A 81 2.91 -4.12 6.19
CA VAL A 81 1.77 -4.60 6.97
C VAL A 81 1.39 -5.98 6.48
N ARG A 82 1.33 -6.95 7.40
CA ARG A 82 1.00 -8.34 7.13
C ARG A 82 -0.19 -8.79 7.97
N THR A 83 -1.16 -9.41 7.32
CA THR A 83 -2.31 -10.05 7.97
C THR A 83 -2.01 -11.48 8.41
N SER A 84 -2.82 -12.01 9.32
CA SER A 84 -2.78 -13.44 9.71
C SER A 84 -3.13 -14.42 8.59
N GLY A 85 -3.67 -13.94 7.46
CA GLY A 85 -3.99 -14.72 6.27
C GLY A 85 -2.89 -14.68 5.20
N ASP A 86 -1.67 -14.28 5.58
CA ASP A 86 -0.48 -14.18 4.72
C ASP A 86 -0.57 -13.16 3.57
N SER A 87 -1.58 -12.29 3.58
CA SER A 87 -1.60 -11.11 2.72
C SER A 87 -0.72 -10.00 3.30
N THR A 88 0.11 -9.41 2.45
CA THR A 88 1.07 -8.35 2.82
C THR A 88 0.99 -7.20 1.83
N ILE A 89 1.04 -5.96 2.32
CA ILE A 89 1.44 -4.78 1.54
C ILE A 89 2.74 -4.29 2.13
N SER A 90 3.71 -4.00 1.27
CA SER A 90 5.05 -3.61 1.70
C SER A 90 5.64 -2.62 0.73
N GLY A 91 6.53 -1.78 1.22
CA GLY A 91 7.41 -1.00 0.38
C GLY A 91 8.76 -0.76 1.02
N GLU A 92 9.70 -0.39 0.16
CA GLU A 92 11.07 -0.10 0.49
C GLU A 92 11.44 1.20 -0.20
N ALA A 93 11.89 2.18 0.59
CA ALA A 93 12.45 3.43 0.10
C ALA A 93 13.97 3.34 0.16
N GLU A 94 14.66 3.64 -0.93
CA GLU A 94 16.12 3.65 -0.98
C GLU A 94 16.63 4.85 -1.78
N THR A 95 17.80 5.35 -1.40
CA THR A 95 18.51 6.34 -2.19
C THR A 95 19.26 5.66 -3.33
N MET A 96 19.21 6.25 -4.53
CA MET A 96 20.03 5.81 -5.65
C MET A 96 20.52 6.98 -6.52
N ASP A 97 21.54 6.68 -7.33
CA ASP A 97 22.04 7.60 -8.36
C ASP A 97 21.14 7.53 -9.60
N GLY A 98 20.60 8.67 -10.03
CA GLY A 98 19.82 8.75 -11.24
C GLY A 98 18.95 10.00 -11.32
N ASP A 99 18.41 10.22 -12.51
CA ASP A 99 17.35 11.19 -12.71
C ASP A 99 16.03 10.48 -13.02
N ALA A 100 14.95 11.27 -13.09
CA ALA A 100 13.62 10.75 -13.37
C ALA A 100 13.51 10.03 -14.73
N ARG A 101 14.39 10.34 -15.70
CA ARG A 101 14.38 9.69 -17.01
C ARG A 101 14.99 8.29 -16.90
N SER A 102 16.14 8.17 -16.23
CA SER A 102 16.81 6.89 -15.98
C SER A 102 15.95 5.97 -15.11
N TRP A 103 15.31 6.51 -14.08
CA TRP A 103 14.31 5.78 -13.27
C TRP A 103 13.19 5.21 -14.14
N ARG A 104 12.53 6.05 -14.94
CA ARG A 104 11.44 5.62 -15.82
C ARG A 104 11.90 4.56 -16.81
N ALA A 105 13.06 4.76 -17.44
CA ALA A 105 13.62 3.83 -18.42
C ALA A 105 13.95 2.47 -17.80
N TYR A 106 14.31 2.43 -16.51
CA TYR A 106 14.57 1.19 -15.79
C TYR A 106 13.29 0.43 -15.41
N PHE A 107 12.25 1.15 -15.00
CA PHE A 107 11.04 0.52 -14.47
C PHE A 107 9.95 0.30 -15.52
N ALA A 108 9.67 1.24 -16.41
CA ALA A 108 8.57 1.11 -17.37
C ALA A 108 8.61 -0.18 -18.22
N PRO A 109 9.76 -0.65 -18.74
CA PRO A 109 9.83 -1.91 -19.50
C PRO A 109 9.58 -3.17 -18.65
N LYS A 110 9.56 -3.06 -17.32
CA LYS A 110 9.26 -4.19 -16.42
C LYS A 110 7.75 -4.40 -16.23
N SER A 111 6.92 -3.50 -16.75
CA SER A 111 5.47 -3.69 -16.82
C SER A 111 5.19 -4.88 -17.73
N ARG A 112 4.51 -5.90 -17.21
CA ARG A 112 4.32 -7.17 -17.95
C ARG A 112 3.37 -7.05 -19.15
N GLU A 113 2.65 -5.93 -19.27
CA GLU A 113 1.58 -5.76 -20.27
C GLU A 113 1.63 -4.41 -21.00
N GLY A 114 2.74 -3.66 -20.93
CA GLY A 114 2.84 -2.33 -21.57
C GLY A 114 1.83 -1.30 -21.02
N ASP A 115 1.24 -1.60 -19.87
CA ASP A 115 0.17 -0.87 -19.19
C ASP A 115 0.70 0.09 -18.12
N ALA A 116 2.00 0.40 -18.16
CA ALA A 116 2.63 1.24 -17.16
C ALA A 116 1.99 2.63 -17.18
N VAL A 117 1.42 3.08 -16.06
CA VAL A 117 0.79 4.40 -15.97
C VAL A 117 1.58 5.26 -15.01
N GLU A 118 2.05 6.39 -15.51
CA GLU A 118 2.76 7.39 -14.72
C GLU A 118 1.84 8.54 -14.32
N VAL A 119 1.89 8.92 -13.06
CA VAL A 119 1.33 10.15 -12.53
C VAL A 119 2.45 10.99 -11.92
N SER A 120 2.32 12.32 -11.96
CA SER A 120 3.33 13.21 -11.42
C SER A 120 2.73 14.50 -10.90
N SER A 121 3.38 15.10 -9.91
CA SER A 121 3.13 16.45 -9.42
C SER A 121 4.47 17.09 -9.09
N GLY A 122 4.85 18.14 -9.84
CA GLY A 122 6.21 18.68 -9.81
C GLY A 122 7.24 17.61 -10.18
N ASP A 123 8.28 17.44 -9.34
CA ASP A 123 9.30 16.39 -9.56
C ASP A 123 8.99 15.06 -8.86
N VAL A 124 7.85 14.96 -8.15
CA VAL A 124 7.43 13.70 -7.57
C VAL A 124 6.68 12.90 -8.62
N ARG A 125 7.08 11.66 -8.81
CA ARG A 125 6.54 10.77 -9.85
C ARG A 125 6.18 9.43 -9.23
N ALA A 126 5.15 8.79 -9.76
CA ALA A 126 4.84 7.42 -9.45
C ALA A 126 4.44 6.68 -10.72
N LEU A 127 4.82 5.42 -10.80
CA LEU A 127 4.59 4.53 -11.92
C LEU A 127 3.93 3.26 -11.41
N SER A 128 2.72 2.98 -11.90
CA SER A 128 2.04 1.70 -11.71
C SER A 128 2.45 0.75 -12.83
N MET A 129 2.98 -0.43 -12.51
CA MET A 129 3.49 -1.40 -13.52
C MET A 129 2.72 -2.73 -13.58
N ALA A 130 1.85 -2.97 -12.62
CA ALA A 130 1.02 -4.16 -12.50
C ALA A 130 0.06 -3.92 -11.33
N PRO A 131 -1.06 -4.65 -11.21
CA PRO A 131 -1.99 -4.45 -10.10
C PRO A 131 -1.33 -4.59 -8.73
N HIS A 132 -0.21 -5.31 -8.65
CA HIS A 132 0.48 -5.60 -7.39
C HIS A 132 1.80 -4.85 -7.21
N TYR A 133 2.18 -3.93 -8.09
CA TYR A 133 3.47 -3.25 -8.02
C TYR A 133 3.39 -1.79 -8.50
N ALA A 134 3.96 -0.89 -7.69
CA ALA A 134 4.23 0.48 -8.07
C ALA A 134 5.64 0.89 -7.64
N THR A 135 6.20 1.87 -8.34
CA THR A 135 7.42 2.56 -7.92
C THR A 135 7.17 4.06 -7.88
N ALA A 136 7.82 4.77 -6.97
CA ALA A 136 7.75 6.23 -6.87
C ALA A 136 9.16 6.82 -6.84
N TYR A 137 9.31 8.05 -7.32
CA TYR A 137 10.57 8.75 -7.48
C TYR A 137 10.44 10.19 -7.02
N VAL A 138 11.48 10.68 -6.36
CA VAL A 138 11.73 12.11 -6.15
C VAL A 138 13.24 12.37 -6.14
N SER A 139 13.68 13.53 -6.63
CA SER A 139 15.06 13.98 -6.40
C SER A 139 15.28 14.21 -4.90
N CYS A 140 16.36 13.66 -4.36
CA CYS A 140 16.73 13.83 -2.96
C CYS A 140 18.25 13.87 -2.89
N THR A 141 18.80 15.01 -2.47
CA THR A 141 20.21 15.12 -2.11
C THR A 141 20.33 14.85 -0.61
N PRO A 142 20.95 13.74 -0.17
CA PRO A 142 21.12 13.47 1.24
C PRO A 142 22.07 14.50 1.89
N PRO A 143 21.88 14.81 3.19
CA PRO A 143 22.71 15.79 3.89
C PRO A 143 24.17 15.33 3.94
N ARG A 144 25.08 16.23 3.51
CA ARG A 144 26.54 16.05 3.30
C ARG A 144 27.23 14.91 4.09
N GLY A 145 27.99 14.07 3.38
CA GLY A 145 29.13 13.34 3.98
C GLY A 145 29.59 12.10 3.23
N GLU A 146 28.73 11.08 3.10
CA GLU A 146 29.15 9.76 2.59
C GLU A 146 28.06 9.04 1.77
N LEU A 147 26.82 9.53 1.82
CA LEU A 147 25.68 8.91 1.16
C LEU A 147 25.74 9.21 -0.35
N ARG A 148 25.79 8.14 -1.16
CA ARG A 148 25.70 8.19 -2.63
C ARG A 148 24.22 8.15 -3.02
N GLY A 149 23.85 8.83 -4.09
CA GLY A 149 22.46 8.96 -4.54
C GLY A 149 21.96 10.40 -4.52
N ASN A 150 21.30 10.78 -5.61
CA ASN A 150 20.65 12.08 -5.81
C ASN A 150 19.12 11.92 -6.02
N ALA A 151 18.61 10.72 -5.80
CA ALA A 151 17.20 10.38 -5.89
C ALA A 151 16.80 9.46 -4.74
N LEU A 152 15.56 9.59 -4.32
CA LEU A 152 14.87 8.65 -3.44
C LEU A 152 13.81 7.92 -4.27
N ILE A 153 13.86 6.60 -4.23
CA ILE A 153 12.89 5.75 -4.91
C ILE A 153 12.19 4.87 -3.89
N VAL A 154 10.92 4.63 -4.13
CA VAL A 154 10.15 3.63 -3.41
C VAL A 154 9.71 2.54 -4.35
N ASP A 155 9.90 1.29 -3.95
CA ASP A 155 9.22 0.15 -4.54
C ASP A 155 8.13 -0.33 -3.58
N ALA A 156 6.89 -0.42 -4.05
CA ALA A 156 5.76 -0.89 -3.27
C ALA A 156 5.07 -2.06 -3.98
N ARG A 157 4.62 -3.04 -3.18
CA ARG A 157 3.95 -4.22 -3.70
C ARG A 157 2.98 -4.85 -2.72
N THR A 158 2.09 -5.67 -3.26
CA THR A 158 1.26 -6.60 -2.48
C THR A 158 1.67 -8.04 -2.75
N ILE A 159 1.54 -8.89 -1.73
CA ILE A 159 1.78 -10.34 -1.80
C ILE A 159 0.57 -11.04 -1.20
N GLY A 160 0.07 -12.08 -1.89
CA GLY A 160 -1.09 -12.85 -1.47
C GLY A 160 -2.42 -12.21 -1.87
N PRO A 161 -3.55 -12.73 -1.36
CA PRO A 161 -4.87 -12.20 -1.67
C PRO A 161 -5.04 -10.74 -1.24
N THR A 162 -5.58 -9.91 -2.12
CA THR A 162 -5.94 -8.51 -1.83
C THR A 162 -7.44 -8.34 -1.71
N ARG A 163 -7.88 -7.28 -1.03
CA ARG A 163 -9.28 -6.83 -1.02
C ARG A 163 -9.62 -6.10 -2.32
N ALA A 164 -8.94 -4.99 -2.59
CA ALA A 164 -9.04 -4.28 -3.86
C ALA A 164 -8.50 -5.12 -5.04
N LYS A 165 -9.02 -4.86 -6.24
CA LYS A 165 -8.65 -5.55 -7.50
C LYS A 165 -8.49 -4.54 -8.64
N GLY A 166 -7.83 -4.95 -9.73
CA GLY A 166 -7.68 -4.14 -10.94
C GLY A 166 -7.14 -2.74 -10.65
N ASP A 167 -7.76 -1.72 -11.25
CA ASP A 167 -7.33 -0.32 -11.13
C ASP A 167 -7.43 0.24 -9.71
N GLU A 168 -8.40 -0.23 -8.91
CA GLU A 168 -8.49 0.15 -7.50
C GLU A 168 -7.22 -0.28 -6.75
N LEU A 169 -6.78 -1.52 -6.98
CA LEU A 169 -5.55 -2.00 -6.35
C LEU A 169 -4.32 -1.26 -6.87
N ARG A 170 -4.24 -1.01 -8.18
CA ARG A 170 -3.14 -0.23 -8.77
C ARG A 170 -2.99 1.12 -8.09
N GLN A 171 -4.11 1.81 -7.91
CA GLN A 171 -4.14 3.12 -7.26
C GLN A 171 -3.73 3.03 -5.79
N VAL A 172 -4.22 2.03 -5.05
CA VAL A 172 -3.85 1.82 -3.64
C VAL A 172 -2.34 1.57 -3.48
N VAL A 173 -1.71 0.79 -4.36
CA VAL A 173 -0.26 0.55 -4.29
C VAL A 173 0.55 1.80 -4.66
N VAL A 174 0.07 2.62 -5.60
CA VAL A 174 0.67 3.92 -5.94
C VAL A 174 0.56 4.91 -4.77
N ASP A 175 -0.62 5.03 -4.18
CA ASP A 175 -0.86 5.89 -3.01
C ASP A 175 0.01 5.45 -1.84
N PHE A 176 0.20 4.13 -1.65
CA PHE A 176 1.07 3.58 -0.61
C PHE A 176 2.53 3.92 -0.88
N ALA A 177 3.01 3.75 -2.12
CA ALA A 177 4.36 4.13 -2.52
C ALA A 177 4.62 5.63 -2.28
N TYR A 178 3.63 6.48 -2.60
CA TYR A 178 3.73 7.92 -2.43
C TYR A 178 3.81 8.33 -0.95
N GLN A 179 2.94 7.80 -0.09
CA GLN A 179 2.98 8.09 1.35
C GLN A 179 4.30 7.63 1.98
N LEU A 180 4.77 6.44 1.59
CA LEU A 180 6.05 5.93 2.02
C LEU A 180 7.21 6.81 1.56
N LEU A 181 7.18 7.29 0.31
CA LEU A 181 8.19 8.17 -0.27
C LEU A 181 8.24 9.50 0.49
N ARG A 182 7.09 10.12 0.77
CA ARG A 182 7.02 11.38 1.51
C ARG A 182 7.62 11.22 2.91
N HIS A 183 7.23 10.16 3.61
CA HIS A 183 7.76 9.89 4.95
C HIS A 183 9.27 9.61 4.95
N ALA A 184 9.73 8.81 3.99
CA ALA A 184 11.15 8.50 3.83
C ALA A 184 11.98 9.74 3.46
N TYR A 185 11.43 10.65 2.65
CA TYR A 185 12.07 11.92 2.30
C TYR A 185 12.30 12.81 3.54
N GLU A 186 11.28 12.94 4.36
CA GLU A 186 11.35 13.69 5.63
C GLU A 186 12.31 13.02 6.62
N ALA A 187 12.21 11.69 6.79
CA ALA A 187 13.05 10.93 7.71
C ALA A 187 14.53 10.89 7.29
N GLY A 188 14.79 10.88 5.99
CA GLY A 188 16.13 10.90 5.39
C GLY A 188 16.79 12.28 5.37
N GLY A 189 16.04 13.34 5.68
CA GLY A 189 16.57 14.70 5.80
C GLY A 189 17.12 15.27 4.49
N CYS A 190 16.50 14.96 3.35
CA CYS A 190 16.90 15.48 2.04
C CYS A 190 17.03 17.02 2.06
N GLU A 191 18.09 17.55 1.45
CA GLU A 191 18.45 18.98 1.54
C GLU A 191 17.45 19.90 0.84
N GLU A 192 16.79 19.43 -0.23
CA GLU A 192 15.86 20.26 -0.96
C GLU A 192 14.58 20.52 -0.14
N ALA A 193 14.25 21.79 0.08
CA ALA A 193 12.94 22.14 0.60
C ALA A 193 11.87 21.79 -0.44
N ARG A 194 10.94 20.91 -0.08
CA ARG A 194 9.90 20.42 -0.99
C ARG A 194 8.54 20.35 -0.32
N ASP A 195 7.58 21.02 -0.94
CA ASP A 195 6.18 20.89 -0.59
C ASP A 195 5.58 19.69 -1.34
N PHE A 196 5.33 18.61 -0.60
CA PHE A 196 4.62 17.46 -1.13
C PHE A 196 3.11 17.74 -1.15
N PRO A 197 2.40 17.51 -2.28
CA PRO A 197 0.95 17.61 -2.28
C PRO A 197 0.34 16.56 -1.32
N ASP A 198 -0.90 16.77 -0.89
CA ASP A 198 -1.58 15.79 -0.03
C ASP A 198 -1.76 14.43 -0.72
N ALA A 199 -1.93 14.44 -2.04
CA ALA A 199 -2.01 13.26 -2.89
C ALA A 199 -1.44 13.54 -4.29
N LEU A 200 -1.01 12.47 -4.98
CA LEU A 200 -0.72 12.54 -6.41
C LEU A 200 -2.03 12.50 -7.23
N PRO A 201 -1.99 12.96 -8.50
CA PRO A 201 -3.08 12.72 -9.45
C PRO A 201 -3.47 11.25 -9.53
N ARG A 202 -4.73 10.98 -9.84
CA ARG A 202 -5.24 9.61 -9.98
C ARG A 202 -4.69 8.97 -11.24
N LEU A 203 -4.57 7.64 -11.26
CA LEU A 203 -4.06 6.90 -12.43
C LEU A 203 -4.92 7.10 -13.68
N THR A 204 -6.21 7.41 -13.53
CA THR A 204 -7.10 7.79 -14.65
C THR A 204 -6.69 9.09 -15.36
N GLU A 205 -5.91 9.93 -14.68
CA GLU A 205 -5.35 11.18 -15.20
C GLU A 205 -3.88 11.01 -15.62
N GLY A 206 -3.33 9.81 -15.43
CA GLY A 206 -1.95 9.47 -15.71
C GLY A 206 -1.66 9.22 -17.19
N ARG A 207 -0.38 9.26 -17.55
CA ARG A 207 0.11 8.96 -18.89
C ARG A 207 0.50 7.50 -18.98
N VAL A 208 0.01 6.78 -19.99
CA VAL A 208 0.55 5.46 -20.35
C VAL A 208 1.98 5.66 -20.86
N VAL A 209 2.92 4.94 -20.28
CA VAL A 209 4.32 4.97 -20.67
C VAL A 209 4.54 3.88 -21.72
N GLU A 210 4.54 4.29 -22.98
CA GLU A 210 4.87 3.42 -24.10
C GLU A 210 6.31 2.90 -23.96
N GLU A 211 6.53 1.62 -24.25
CA GLU A 211 7.89 1.08 -24.37
C GLU A 211 8.65 1.86 -25.45
N PRO A 212 9.94 2.19 -25.24
CA PRO A 212 10.74 2.69 -26.35
C PRO A 212 10.75 1.64 -27.45
N VAL A 213 10.15 1.97 -28.60
CA VAL A 213 10.24 1.17 -29.82
C VAL A 213 11.72 1.10 -30.17
N GLY A 214 12.34 -0.04 -29.88
CA GLY A 214 13.69 -0.39 -30.33
C GLY A 214 13.70 -0.72 -31.81
#